data_AF-A0A5B7V1U7-F1
#
_entry.id   AF-A0A5B7V1U7-F1
#
_cell.length_a   1.000
_cell.length_b   1.000
_cell.length_c   1.000
_cell.angle_alpha   90.00
_cell.angle_beta   90.00
_cell.angle_gamma   90.00
#
_symmetry.space_group_name_H-M   'P 1'
#
loop_
_entity.id
_entity.type
_entity.pdbx_description
1 polymer ?
#
loop_
_entity_poly.entity_id
_entity_poly.type
_entity_poly.pdbx_seq_one_letter_code
_entity_poly.pdbx_strand_id
1 'polypeptide(L)'
;MPDVNLPNGRYVIGAHIGFRIVLTPTPHAVQHGRPVIAAPELIPPIAQEWIIERASEDLPGQYHIRPYVGPSDQYLTYTGEEVFVSQGSPTPWRIQPTPSGLQITSDKGLVVRAEYIGSHVKLAQEDDTPNEAWSFHFIGPAD
;
A
#
# COMPACT_ATOMS: atom_id res chain seq x y z
N MET A 1 12.78 -16.17 -0.28
CA MET A 1 12.95 -15.47 1.01
C MET A 1 11.77 -15.84 1.90
N PRO A 2 11.89 -15.86 3.24
CA PRO A 2 10.75 -16.16 4.11
C PRO A 2 9.69 -15.07 3.98
N ASP A 3 8.42 -15.46 3.96
CA ASP A 3 7.29 -14.53 3.89
C ASP A 3 7.25 -13.64 5.13
N VAL A 4 6.94 -12.35 4.93
CA VAL A 4 6.77 -11.43 6.05
C VAL A 4 5.48 -11.76 6.80
N ASN A 5 5.56 -11.75 8.13
CA ASN A 5 4.40 -11.85 9.00
C ASN A 5 4.10 -10.48 9.61
N LEU A 6 3.18 -9.75 8.99
CA LEU A 6 2.61 -8.52 9.54
C LEU A 6 1.36 -8.86 10.36
N PRO A 7 1.27 -8.39 11.62
CA PRO A 7 0.02 -8.43 12.38
C PRO A 7 -1.13 -7.76 11.64
N ASN A 8 -2.35 -8.29 11.75
CA ASN A 8 -3.53 -7.57 11.28
C ASN A 8 -3.69 -6.28 12.08
N GLY A 9 -3.95 -5.16 11.41
CA GLY A 9 -4.16 -3.89 12.10
C GLY A 9 -3.94 -2.67 11.22
N ARG A 10 -3.77 -1.51 11.88
CA ARG A 10 -3.55 -0.20 11.28
C ARG A 10 -2.08 0.10 11.12
N TYR A 11 -1.73 0.65 9.97
CA TYR A 11 -0.37 0.97 9.58
C TYR A 11 -0.31 2.32 8.89
N VAL A 12 0.82 3.00 9.04
CA VAL A 12 1.27 4.02 8.08
C VAL A 12 2.34 3.39 7.20
N ILE A 13 2.18 3.48 5.88
CA ILE A 13 3.08 2.85 4.90
C ILE A 13 4.01 3.93 4.34
N GLY A 14 5.27 3.92 4.77
CA GLY A 14 6.28 4.91 4.38
C GLY A 14 7.00 4.54 3.08
N ALA A 15 7.06 5.46 2.13
CA ALA A 15 7.85 5.33 0.91
C ALA A 15 9.31 5.69 1.19
N HIS A 16 10.26 4.97 0.60
CA HIS A 16 11.69 5.25 0.74
C HIS A 16 12.17 6.32 -0.26
N ILE A 17 11.32 7.34 -0.50
CA ILE A 17 11.60 8.48 -1.36
C ILE A 17 11.45 9.79 -0.58
N GLY A 18 12.56 10.25 0.01
CA GLY A 18 12.58 11.48 0.79
C GLY A 18 12.18 11.28 2.26
N PHE A 19 11.89 12.39 2.95
CA PHE A 19 11.64 12.38 4.40
C PHE A 19 10.14 12.33 4.70
N ARG A 20 9.71 11.31 5.47
CA ARG A 20 8.31 11.11 5.92
C ARG A 20 7.30 11.19 4.78
N ILE A 21 7.56 10.46 3.70
CA ILE A 21 6.64 10.30 2.59
C ILE A 21 5.90 8.98 2.77
N VAL A 22 4.58 8.99 2.58
CA VAL A 22 3.71 7.85 2.88
C VAL A 22 2.70 7.60 1.75
N LEU A 23 2.29 6.34 1.62
CA LEU A 23 1.22 5.92 0.73
C LEU A 23 -0.08 6.59 1.15
N THR A 24 -0.69 7.37 0.27
CA THR A 24 -1.82 8.24 0.61
C THR A 24 -2.94 8.11 -0.42
N PRO A 25 -4.16 7.72 -0.03
CA PRO A 25 -5.30 7.77 -0.93
C PRO A 25 -5.84 9.20 -1.02
N THR A 26 -5.96 9.76 -2.23
CA THR A 26 -6.46 11.13 -2.43
C THR A 26 -7.92 11.27 -1.97
N PRO A 27 -8.41 12.45 -1.60
CA PRO A 27 -9.78 12.61 -1.09
C PRO A 27 -10.87 12.40 -2.16
N HIS A 28 -10.55 12.63 -3.44
CA HIS A 28 -11.52 12.58 -4.53
C HIS A 28 -11.29 11.37 -5.43
N ALA A 29 -12.40 10.75 -5.85
CA ALA A 29 -12.38 9.69 -6.84
C ALA A 29 -12.37 10.28 -8.26
N VAL A 30 -11.61 9.64 -9.13
CA VAL A 30 -11.71 9.76 -10.59
C VAL A 30 -12.43 8.52 -11.15
N GLN A 31 -12.41 8.31 -12.46
CA GLN A 31 -13.13 7.22 -13.13
C GLN A 31 -12.93 5.83 -12.51
N HIS A 32 -11.72 5.51 -12.06
CA HIS A 32 -11.38 4.16 -11.56
C HIS A 32 -11.38 4.03 -10.04
N GLY A 33 -11.57 5.12 -9.30
CA GLY A 33 -11.42 5.17 -7.85
C GLY A 33 -10.61 6.39 -7.41
N ARG A 34 -10.20 6.42 -6.14
CA ARG A 34 -9.33 7.47 -5.58
C ARG A 34 -7.88 7.15 -5.94
N PRO A 35 -7.16 7.99 -6.68
CA PRO A 35 -5.73 7.80 -6.91
C PRO A 35 -4.95 7.63 -5.60
N VAL A 36 -3.91 6.81 -5.64
CA VAL A 36 -2.98 6.67 -4.52
C VAL A 36 -1.69 7.37 -4.88
N ILE A 37 -1.22 8.24 -3.99
CA ILE A 37 -0.04 9.07 -4.21
C ILE A 37 0.98 8.83 -3.10
N ALA A 38 2.25 9.17 -3.37
CA ALA A 38 3.26 9.30 -2.33
C ALA A 38 3.25 10.74 -1.81
N ALA A 39 2.77 10.98 -0.59
CA ALA A 39 2.62 12.34 -0.05
C ALA A 39 3.31 12.50 1.31
N PRO A 40 3.66 13.73 1.71
CA PRO A 40 4.13 14.00 3.07
C PRO A 40 3.13 13.48 4.12
N GLU A 41 3.66 12.89 5.17
CA GLU A 41 2.87 12.43 6.32
C GLU A 41 2.20 13.62 7.03
N LEU A 42 0.91 13.47 7.33
CA LEU A 42 0.07 14.40 8.05
C LEU A 42 0.21 14.19 9.57
N ILE A 43 -0.11 15.23 10.33
CA ILE A 43 -0.10 15.19 11.81
C ILE A 43 -1.47 15.69 12.31
N PRO A 44 -2.36 14.81 12.81
CA PRO A 44 -2.22 13.35 12.90
C PRO A 44 -2.39 12.64 11.54
N PRO A 45 -1.85 11.42 11.34
CA PRO A 45 -1.82 10.73 10.05
C PRO A 45 -3.10 9.94 9.72
N ILE A 46 -4.22 10.21 10.39
CA ILE A 46 -5.44 9.36 10.36
C ILE A 46 -5.94 9.09 8.93
N ALA A 47 -5.88 10.08 8.03
CA ALA A 47 -6.30 9.92 6.63
C ALA A 47 -5.31 9.12 5.75
N GLN A 48 -4.13 8.82 6.28
CA GLN A 48 -3.03 8.06 5.65
C GLN A 48 -2.77 6.73 6.35
N GLU A 49 -3.61 6.37 7.33
CA GLU A 49 -3.62 5.05 7.94
C GLU A 49 -4.29 4.04 6.99
N TRP A 50 -3.73 2.86 6.94
CA TRP A 50 -4.19 1.72 6.18
C TRP A 50 -4.46 0.55 7.10
N ILE A 51 -5.56 -0.15 6.88
CA ILE A 51 -5.79 -1.46 7.48
C ILE A 51 -5.16 -2.52 6.59
N ILE A 52 -4.32 -3.34 7.20
CA ILE A 52 -3.64 -4.50 6.62
C ILE A 52 -4.21 -5.74 7.28
N GLU A 53 -4.78 -6.62 6.47
CA GLU A 53 -5.40 -7.88 6.91
C GLU A 53 -4.84 -9.01 6.04
N ARG A 54 -4.50 -10.16 6.64
CA ARG A 54 -4.10 -11.33 5.86
C ARG A 54 -5.22 -11.78 4.92
N ALA A 55 -4.87 -12.06 3.66
CA ALA A 55 -5.84 -12.51 2.65
C ALA A 55 -6.31 -13.95 2.89
N SER A 56 -5.41 -14.82 3.37
CA SER A 56 -5.71 -16.20 3.78
C SER A 56 -4.68 -16.67 4.79
N GLU A 57 -5.06 -17.59 5.68
CA GLU A 57 -4.12 -18.27 6.58
C GLU A 57 -3.21 -19.25 5.83
N ASP A 58 -3.68 -19.79 4.70
CA ASP A 58 -2.97 -20.79 3.88
C ASP A 58 -1.94 -20.17 2.93
N LEU A 59 -1.99 -18.85 2.74
CA LEU A 59 -1.13 -18.11 1.81
C LEU A 59 -0.35 -17.03 2.58
N PRO A 60 0.73 -17.42 3.28
CA PRO A 60 1.57 -16.46 3.98
C PRO A 60 2.10 -15.38 3.01
N GLY A 61 2.26 -14.17 3.54
CA GLY A 61 2.73 -13.02 2.76
C GLY A 61 1.66 -12.34 1.90
N GLN A 62 0.42 -12.85 1.81
CA GLN A 62 -0.67 -12.20 1.08
C GLN A 62 -1.60 -11.39 2.01
N TYR A 63 -1.88 -10.16 1.61
CA TYR A 63 -2.64 -9.20 2.40
C TYR A 63 -3.68 -8.45 1.54
N HIS A 64 -4.79 -8.11 2.17
CA HIS A 64 -5.69 -7.06 1.70
C HIS A 64 -5.29 -5.76 2.37
N ILE A 65 -5.31 -4.68 1.59
CA ILE A 65 -4.93 -3.34 2.02
C ILE A 65 -6.14 -2.44 1.78
N ARG A 66 -6.60 -1.72 2.80
CA ARG A 66 -7.71 -0.75 2.68
C ARG A 66 -7.44 0.51 3.48
N PRO A 67 -8.02 1.67 3.12
CA PRO A 67 -7.93 2.86 3.96
C PRO A 67 -8.55 2.59 5.34
N TYR A 68 -7.96 3.16 6.39
CA TYR A 68 -8.58 3.18 7.71
C TYR A 68 -9.85 4.05 7.70
N VAL A 69 -9.77 5.24 7.10
CA VAL A 69 -10.91 6.14 6.95
C VAL A 69 -11.59 5.93 5.61
N GLY A 70 -12.83 5.44 5.67
CA GLY A 70 -13.71 5.28 4.53
C GLY A 70 -14.67 4.10 4.69
N PRO A 71 -15.47 3.82 3.65
CA PRO A 71 -16.25 2.58 3.57
C PRO A 71 -15.37 1.33 3.69
N SER A 72 -15.84 0.29 4.40
CA SER A 72 -15.10 -0.95 4.62
C SER A 72 -14.96 -1.83 3.38
N ASP A 73 -15.71 -1.53 2.32
CA ASP A 73 -15.68 -2.21 1.02
C ASP A 73 -14.71 -1.56 0.02
N GLN A 74 -13.88 -0.61 0.46
CA GLN A 74 -12.83 0.00 -0.36
C GLN A 74 -11.49 -0.71 -0.16
N TYR A 75 -10.81 -1.04 -1.24
CA TYR A 75 -9.52 -1.71 -1.20
C TYR A 75 -8.51 -1.01 -2.11
N LEU A 76 -7.23 -1.13 -1.75
CA LEU A 76 -6.12 -0.86 -2.65
C LEU A 76 -6.22 -1.84 -3.82
N THR A 77 -6.33 -1.29 -5.02
CA THR A 77 -6.43 -2.03 -6.27
C THR A 77 -5.61 -1.32 -7.33
N TYR A 78 -5.66 -1.81 -8.56
CA TYR A 78 -4.96 -1.19 -9.67
C TYR A 78 -5.77 -1.32 -10.96
N THR A 79 -5.59 -0.38 -11.88
CA THR A 79 -6.13 -0.43 -13.24
C THR A 79 -5.02 -0.07 -14.21
N GLY A 80 -4.69 -0.98 -15.13
CA GLY A 80 -3.46 -0.86 -15.91
C GLY A 80 -2.24 -0.89 -14.99
N GLU A 81 -1.44 0.17 -15.04
CA GLU A 81 -0.24 0.37 -14.20
C GLU A 81 -0.49 1.35 -13.04
N GLU A 82 -1.71 1.85 -12.85
CA GLU A 82 -1.98 2.87 -11.85
C GLU A 82 -2.68 2.28 -10.62
N VAL A 83 -2.26 2.72 -9.43
CA VAL A 83 -2.79 2.22 -8.15
C VAL A 83 -3.90 3.12 -7.63
N PHE A 84 -5.01 2.53 -7.21
CA PHE A 84 -6.20 3.24 -6.75
C PHE A 84 -6.73 2.64 -5.45
N VAL A 85 -7.61 3.39 -4.79
CA VAL A 85 -8.56 2.85 -3.84
C VAL A 85 -9.95 2.86 -4.47
N SER A 86 -10.57 1.69 -4.54
CA SER A 86 -11.87 1.51 -5.20
C SER A 86 -12.77 0.59 -4.39
N GLN A 87 -14.08 0.79 -4.51
CA GLN A 87 -15.05 -0.13 -3.93
C GLN A 87 -15.08 -1.45 -4.71
N GLY A 88 -15.20 -2.57 -4.00
CA GLY A 88 -15.39 -3.88 -4.62
C GLY A 88 -14.76 -5.02 -3.85
N SER A 89 -14.34 -6.05 -4.59
CA SER A 89 -13.71 -7.23 -4.02
C SER A 89 -12.28 -6.93 -3.54
N PRO A 90 -11.85 -7.56 -2.44
CA PRO A 90 -10.47 -7.47 -1.98
C PRO A 90 -9.48 -7.89 -3.08
N THR A 91 -8.45 -7.06 -3.31
CA THR A 91 -7.33 -7.41 -4.19
C THR A 91 -6.18 -7.94 -3.33
N PRO A 92 -5.69 -9.18 -3.55
CA PRO A 92 -4.58 -9.72 -2.79
C PRO A 92 -3.26 -9.09 -3.23
N TRP A 93 -2.47 -8.62 -2.26
CA TRP A 93 -1.13 -8.08 -2.45
C TRP A 93 -0.12 -8.98 -1.74
N ARG A 94 0.98 -9.33 -2.41
CA ARG A 94 2.09 -10.01 -1.74
C ARG A 94 3.00 -8.95 -1.12
N ILE A 95 3.33 -9.11 0.16
CA ILE A 95 4.32 -8.28 0.84
C ILE A 95 5.53 -9.16 1.15
N GLN A 96 6.72 -8.73 0.74
CA GLN A 96 7.95 -9.50 0.92
C GLN A 96 9.13 -8.62 1.33
N PRO A 97 10.07 -9.15 2.13
CA PRO A 97 11.27 -8.39 2.49
C PRO A 97 12.25 -8.30 1.32
N THR A 98 12.84 -7.12 1.17
CA THR A 98 13.96 -6.84 0.26
C THR A 98 15.12 -6.23 1.06
N PRO A 99 16.34 -6.12 0.50
CA PRO A 99 17.45 -5.45 1.16
C PRO A 99 17.15 -3.98 1.55
N SER A 100 16.23 -3.34 0.82
CA SER A 100 15.88 -1.93 1.01
C SER A 100 14.66 -1.73 1.93
N GLY A 101 13.81 -2.74 2.15
CA GLY A 101 12.60 -2.59 2.97
C GLY A 101 11.60 -3.72 2.73
N LEU A 102 10.31 -3.36 2.66
CA LEU A 102 9.24 -4.26 2.23
C LEU A 102 8.78 -3.85 0.83
N GLN A 103 8.58 -4.82 -0.04
CA GLN A 103 8.02 -4.61 -1.37
C GLN A 103 6.57 -5.10 -1.38
N ILE A 104 5.70 -4.36 -2.07
CA ILE A 104 4.30 -4.72 -2.28
C ILE A 104 4.16 -5.12 -3.75
N THR A 105 3.71 -6.34 -4.01
CA THR A 105 3.65 -6.93 -5.35
C THR A 105 2.23 -7.36 -5.68
N SER A 106 1.77 -7.05 -6.90
CA SER A 106 0.48 -7.48 -7.41
C SER A 106 0.47 -8.97 -7.77
N ASP A 107 -0.71 -9.50 -8.03
CA ASP A 107 -0.92 -10.83 -8.62
C ASP A 107 -0.25 -11.01 -10.00
N LYS A 108 0.08 -9.92 -10.69
CA LYS A 108 0.82 -9.92 -11.97
C LYS A 108 2.35 -9.91 -11.80
N GLY A 109 2.86 -9.92 -10.57
CA GLY A 109 4.29 -9.82 -10.30
C GLY A 109 4.87 -8.42 -10.51
N LEU A 110 4.02 -7.38 -10.59
CA LEU A 110 4.47 -5.98 -10.68
C LEU A 110 4.54 -5.37 -9.29
N VAL A 111 5.54 -4.52 -9.06
CA VAL A 111 5.81 -3.89 -7.76
C VAL A 111 5.18 -2.52 -7.66
N VAL A 112 4.67 -2.18 -6.47
CA VAL A 112 4.15 -0.85 -6.16
C VAL A 112 5.32 0.12 -6.01
N ARG A 113 5.35 1.15 -6.86
CA ARG A 113 6.44 2.12 -6.97
C ARG A 113 5.97 3.55 -6.79
N ALA A 114 6.72 4.31 -6.00
CA ALA A 114 6.60 5.74 -5.87
C ALA A 114 7.78 6.45 -6.58
N GLU A 115 7.51 7.09 -7.71
CA GLU A 115 8.55 7.75 -8.52
C GLU A 115 9.11 9.02 -7.85
N TYR A 116 8.23 9.89 -7.35
CA TYR A 116 8.60 11.11 -6.65
C TYR A 116 7.49 11.59 -5.73
N ILE A 117 7.78 12.59 -4.90
CA ILE A 117 6.82 13.16 -3.96
C ILE A 117 5.68 13.82 -4.73
N GLY A 118 4.45 13.41 -4.44
CA GLY A 118 3.22 13.86 -5.09
C GLY A 118 2.84 13.06 -6.34
N SER A 119 3.66 12.11 -6.79
CA SER A 119 3.33 11.28 -7.94
C SER A 119 2.22 10.29 -7.61
N HIS A 120 1.37 10.00 -8.60
CA HIS A 120 0.52 8.80 -8.59
C HIS A 120 1.42 7.56 -8.52
N VAL A 121 1.16 6.71 -7.54
CA VAL A 121 1.82 5.43 -7.34
C VAL A 121 1.43 4.47 -8.45
N LYS A 122 2.42 3.75 -8.97
CA LYS A 122 2.28 2.87 -10.13
C LYS A 122 2.72 1.45 -9.83
N LEU A 123 2.33 0.55 -10.72
CA LEU A 123 2.88 -0.78 -10.85
C LEU A 123 3.98 -0.76 -11.91
N ALA A 124 5.13 -1.34 -11.58
CA ALA A 124 6.28 -1.44 -12.49
C ALA A 124 6.95 -2.82 -12.40
N GLN A 125 7.82 -3.13 -13.35
CA GLN A 125 8.75 -4.24 -13.21
C GLN A 125 9.78 -3.91 -12.13
N GLU A 126 10.09 -4.86 -11.27
CA GLU A 126 11.12 -4.73 -10.22
C GLU A 126 12.45 -4.24 -10.83
N ASP A 127 13.06 -3.22 -10.22
CA ASP A 127 14.33 -2.65 -10.67
C ASP A 127 15.34 -2.39 -9.55
N ASP A 128 15.10 -2.94 -8.36
CA ASP A 128 15.94 -2.85 -7.16
C ASP A 128 16.19 -1.39 -6.69
N THR A 129 15.29 -0.47 -7.02
CA THR A 129 15.40 0.94 -6.57
C THR A 129 14.73 1.17 -5.21
N PRO A 130 15.17 2.19 -4.43
CA PRO A 130 14.45 2.58 -3.21
C PRO A 130 12.99 2.97 -3.45
N ASN A 131 12.64 3.35 -4.68
CA ASN A 131 11.30 3.77 -5.08
C ASN A 131 10.23 2.68 -4.99
N GLU A 132 10.61 1.41 -4.96
CA GLU A 132 9.71 0.26 -4.78
C GLU A 132 9.77 -0.34 -3.36
N ALA A 133 10.57 0.26 -2.47
CA ALA A 133 10.72 -0.15 -1.08
C ALA A 133 9.86 0.69 -0.14
N TRP A 134 9.23 0.00 0.82
CA TRP A 134 8.26 0.55 1.76
C TRP A 134 8.57 0.14 3.19
N SER A 135 8.24 1.00 4.14
CA SER A 135 8.23 0.70 5.58
C SER A 135 6.79 0.57 6.06
N PHE A 136 6.51 -0.42 6.91
CA PHE A 136 5.19 -0.62 7.51
C PHE A 136 5.27 -0.27 9.00
N HIS A 137 4.72 0.87 9.39
CA HIS A 137 4.71 1.35 10.77
C HIS A 137 3.39 0.98 11.44
N PHE A 138 3.41 -0.01 12.34
CA PHE A 138 2.22 -0.45 13.07
C PHE A 138 1.76 0.63 14.04
N ILE A 139 0.48 1.00 13.94
CA ILE A 139 -0.18 1.99 14.79
C ILE A 139 -0.97 1.30 15.90
N GLY A 140 -1.69 0.23 15.58
CA GLY A 140 -2.53 -0.49 16.52
C GLY A 140 -3.48 -1.48 15.84
N PRO A 141 -4.34 -2.16 16.60
CA PRO A 141 -5.39 -3.04 16.05
C PRO A 141 -6.33 -2.31 15.07
N ALA A 142 -7.02 -3.08 14.21
CA ALA A 142 -7.89 -2.55 13.16
C ALA A 142 -9.18 -1.87 13.65
N ASP A 143 -9.63 -2.21 14.86
CA ASP A 143 -10.90 -1.84 15.53
C ASP A 143 -12.18 -2.05 14.70
#